data_AF-A0A9D7H579-F1
#
_entry.id   AF-A0A9D7H579-F1
#
_cell.length_a   1.000
_cell.length_b   1.000
_cell.length_c   1.000
_cell.angle_alpha   90.00
_cell.angle_beta   90.00
_cell.angle_gamma   90.00
#
_symmetry.space_group_name_H-M   'P 1'
#
loop_
_entity.id
_entity.type
_entity.pdbx_description
1 polymer ?
#
loop_
_entity_poly.entity_id
_entity_poly.type
_entity_poly.pdbx_seq_one_letter_code
_entity_poly.pdbx_strand_id
1 'polypeptide(L)'
;MNGPLVVGVDASTTACKAIAFELDGTPVAEGRRALALVSRGVDGWEQDAESWWTATLEALGELTTALGPDRERVRAMAVAHQRETFVMTDAAGAPLHPALVWMDARCKDEVARATTTLGAEHLHAVTGKPPCVTPSFYKASFLLSRLAPALTRARPRLLDVHAFLVQRLTGEFVTSLASADPLGLVDMKARDWSDELLGYLSLDRGSVPTLVEPGAPVGALRSHVADRTGLPPRDAARLPGRSRLSNALRRAPRNVLPRNGSQGRDLHAVMARREVAATKERQRQRDGGGAAPRGGT
;
A
#
# COMPACT_ATOMS: atom_id res chain seq x y z
N MET A 1 -11.57 23.18 -19.07
CA MET A 1 -10.48 22.24 -19.38
C MET A 1 -11.07 20.83 -19.26
N ASN A 2 -10.91 19.95 -20.27
CA ASN A 2 -11.52 18.59 -20.32
C ASN A 2 -10.47 17.47 -20.16
N GLY A 3 -9.38 17.71 -19.43
CA GLY A 3 -8.28 16.76 -19.26
C GLY A 3 -8.60 15.62 -18.27
N PRO A 4 -7.86 14.50 -18.30
CA PRO A 4 -8.01 13.45 -17.30
C PRO A 4 -7.54 13.93 -15.92
N LEU A 5 -8.24 13.48 -14.88
CA LEU A 5 -7.88 13.75 -13.49
C LEU A 5 -7.20 12.55 -12.85
N VAL A 6 -6.34 12.82 -11.86
CA VAL A 6 -5.74 11.81 -10.98
C VAL A 6 -6.10 12.13 -9.54
N VAL A 7 -6.35 11.10 -8.72
CA VAL A 7 -6.68 11.26 -7.31
C VAL A 7 -5.51 10.82 -6.44
N GLY A 8 -5.15 11.63 -5.46
CA GLY A 8 -4.26 11.23 -4.36
C GLY A 8 -5.08 11.07 -3.08
N VAL A 9 -4.97 9.91 -2.44
CA VAL A 9 -5.48 9.62 -1.10
C VAL A 9 -4.31 9.66 -0.13
N ASP A 10 -4.45 10.33 1.01
CA ASP A 10 -3.48 10.34 2.09
C ASP A 10 -4.15 9.91 3.40
N ALA A 11 -3.88 8.69 3.85
CA ALA A 11 -4.33 8.15 5.14
C ALA A 11 -3.26 8.43 6.21
N SER A 12 -3.22 9.66 6.69
CA SER A 12 -2.27 10.13 7.69
C SER A 12 -2.80 9.90 9.12
N THR A 13 -2.00 10.25 10.14
CA THR A 13 -2.31 9.92 11.54
C THR A 13 -3.64 10.51 12.04
N THR A 14 -4.00 11.72 11.60
CA THR A 14 -5.16 12.46 12.16
C THR A 14 -6.29 12.68 11.15
N ALA A 15 -6.07 12.35 9.88
CA ALA A 15 -7.09 12.50 8.84
C ALA A 15 -6.80 11.61 7.64
N CYS A 16 -7.86 11.21 6.94
CA CYS A 16 -7.79 10.77 5.56
C CYS A 16 -8.18 11.93 4.64
N LYS A 17 -7.39 12.18 3.60
CA LYS A 17 -7.69 13.17 2.56
C LYS A 17 -7.75 12.51 1.20
N ALA A 18 -8.63 12.95 0.33
CA ALA A 18 -8.64 12.62 -1.08
C ALA A 18 -8.64 13.92 -1.89
N ILE A 19 -7.73 14.06 -2.86
CA ILE A 19 -7.61 15.28 -3.68
C ILE A 19 -7.51 14.88 -5.14
N ALA A 20 -8.35 15.48 -5.98
CA ALA A 20 -8.25 15.35 -7.43
C ALA A 20 -7.34 16.44 -8.00
N PHE A 21 -6.49 16.06 -8.94
CA PHE A 21 -5.55 16.94 -9.62
C PHE A 21 -5.68 16.83 -11.13
N GLU A 22 -5.48 17.94 -11.83
CA GLU A 22 -5.12 17.95 -13.24
C GLU A 22 -3.72 17.36 -13.46
N LEU A 23 -3.38 17.01 -14.70
CA LEU A 23 -2.07 16.39 -15.00
C LEU A 23 -0.87 17.30 -14.75
N ASP A 24 -1.07 18.62 -14.68
CA ASP A 24 -0.04 19.58 -14.32
C ASP A 24 0.17 19.73 -12.80
N GLY A 25 -0.64 19.04 -11.99
CA GLY A 25 -0.60 19.08 -10.53
C GLY A 25 -1.55 20.12 -9.91
N THR A 26 -2.36 20.83 -10.68
CA THR A 26 -3.35 21.77 -10.16
C THR A 26 -4.45 21.02 -9.38
N PRO A 27 -4.70 21.33 -8.10
CA PRO A 27 -5.80 20.71 -7.36
C PRO A 27 -7.16 21.21 -7.86
N VAL A 28 -8.12 20.30 -8.01
CA VAL A 28 -9.46 20.58 -8.56
C VAL A 28 -10.54 20.50 -7.49
N ALA A 29 -10.46 19.47 -6.65
CA ALA A 29 -11.41 19.23 -5.56
C ALA A 29 -10.75 18.40 -4.47
N GLU A 30 -11.30 18.46 -3.25
CA GLU A 30 -10.85 17.66 -2.12
C GLU A 30 -12.03 17.10 -1.31
N GLY A 31 -11.75 16.03 -0.58
CA GLY A 31 -12.60 15.52 0.48
C GLY A 31 -11.74 15.04 1.65
N ARG A 32 -12.29 15.06 2.86
CA ARG A 32 -11.51 14.86 4.09
C ARG A 32 -12.34 14.28 5.23
N ARG A 33 -11.75 13.35 5.96
CA ARG A 33 -12.31 12.84 7.23
C ARG A 33 -11.24 12.78 8.31
N ALA A 34 -11.64 13.07 9.54
CA ALA A 34 -10.76 12.94 10.69
C ALA A 34 -10.56 11.46 11.02
N LEU A 35 -9.38 11.13 11.53
CA LEU A 35 -9.05 9.83 12.09
C LEU A 35 -8.77 10.01 13.58
N ALA A 36 -9.41 9.19 14.40
CA ALA A 36 -9.15 9.17 15.83
C ALA A 36 -7.81 8.49 16.12
N LEU A 37 -7.15 8.95 17.16
CA LEU A 37 -5.94 8.34 17.70
C LEU A 37 -6.20 8.03 19.18
N VAL A 38 -5.91 6.80 19.58
CA VAL A 38 -6.21 6.31 20.94
C VAL A 38 -4.91 6.16 21.71
N SER A 39 -4.80 6.86 22.84
CA SER A 39 -3.71 6.66 23.81
C SER A 39 -4.01 5.45 24.69
N ARG A 40 -2.99 4.62 24.93
CA ARG A 40 -2.99 3.46 25.83
C ARG A 40 -1.94 3.64 26.93
N GLY A 41 -1.97 4.80 27.57
CA GLY A 41 -0.97 5.22 28.56
C GLY A 41 0.15 6.04 27.93
N VAL A 42 1.30 6.09 28.61
CA VAL A 42 2.41 7.01 28.26
C VAL A 42 3.06 6.65 26.93
N ASP A 43 3.29 5.35 26.66
CA ASP A 43 4.03 4.88 25.49
C ASP A 43 3.15 4.22 24.42
N GLY A 44 1.84 4.11 24.66
CA GLY A 44 0.93 3.33 23.82
C GLY A 44 0.06 4.20 22.92
N TRP A 45 0.06 3.92 21.61
CA TRP A 45 -0.73 4.65 20.62
C TRP A 45 -1.31 3.72 19.58
N GLU A 46 -2.63 3.81 19.37
CA GLU A 46 -3.37 2.89 18.53
C GLU A 46 -4.38 3.61 17.62
N GLN A 47 -4.73 2.96 16.52
CA GLN A 47 -5.87 3.32 15.68
C GLN A 47 -6.73 2.10 15.38
N ASP A 48 -8.01 2.34 15.14
CA ASP A 48 -8.85 1.33 14.50
C ASP A 48 -8.54 1.31 12.99
N ALA A 49 -8.08 0.18 12.47
CA ALA A 49 -7.79 0.05 11.05
C ALA A 49 -9.04 0.20 10.17
N GLU A 50 -10.22 -0.19 10.66
CA GLU A 50 -11.49 0.01 9.93
C GLU A 50 -11.84 1.50 9.80
N SER A 51 -11.34 2.35 10.70
CA SER A 51 -11.48 3.80 10.56
C SER A 51 -10.70 4.34 9.35
N TRP A 52 -9.54 3.77 8.99
CA TRP A 52 -8.82 4.13 7.77
C TRP A 52 -9.67 3.88 6.53
N TRP A 53 -10.34 2.72 6.49
CA TRP A 53 -11.19 2.34 5.39
C TRP A 53 -12.42 3.24 5.27
N THR A 54 -13.13 3.43 6.38
CA THR A 54 -14.34 4.27 6.44
C THR A 54 -14.03 5.71 6.05
N ALA A 55 -12.97 6.29 6.63
CA ALA A 55 -12.52 7.64 6.32
C ALA A 55 -12.08 7.80 4.85
N THR A 56 -11.46 6.77 4.26
CA THR A 56 -11.10 6.78 2.83
C THR A 56 -12.34 6.84 1.94
N LEU A 57 -13.32 5.99 2.19
CA LEU A 57 -14.56 5.97 1.41
C LEU A 57 -15.32 7.29 1.50
N GLU A 58 -15.43 7.83 2.70
CA GLU A 58 -16.13 9.09 2.94
C GLU A 58 -15.39 10.30 2.35
N ALA A 59 -14.05 10.34 2.44
CA ALA A 59 -13.24 11.37 1.80
C ALA A 59 -13.37 11.31 0.27
N LEU A 60 -13.40 10.10 -0.31
CA LEU A 60 -13.64 9.91 -1.73
C LEU A 60 -15.07 10.31 -2.14
N GLY A 61 -16.07 10.00 -1.32
CA GLY A 61 -17.46 10.40 -1.57
C GLY A 61 -17.66 11.93 -1.51
N GLU A 62 -17.00 12.62 -0.59
CA GLU A 62 -16.99 14.09 -0.55
C GLU A 62 -16.29 14.65 -1.80
N LEU A 63 -15.13 14.09 -2.17
CA LEU A 63 -14.39 14.48 -3.36
C LEU A 63 -15.25 14.34 -4.64
N THR A 64 -15.93 13.21 -4.83
CA THR A 64 -16.74 12.98 -6.04
C THR A 64 -18.02 13.82 -6.04
N THR A 65 -18.55 14.15 -4.87
CA THR A 65 -19.65 15.12 -4.74
C THR A 65 -19.19 16.50 -5.20
N ALA A 66 -18.01 16.95 -4.74
CA ALA A 66 -17.43 18.23 -5.12
C ALA A 66 -17.06 18.30 -6.62
N LEU A 67 -16.60 17.20 -7.22
CA LEU A 67 -16.33 17.11 -8.65
C LEU A 67 -17.60 17.12 -9.51
N GLY A 68 -18.75 16.68 -8.98
CA GLY A 68 -19.98 16.53 -9.77
C GLY A 68 -19.74 15.64 -11.01
N PRO A 69 -20.12 16.07 -12.23
CA PRO A 69 -19.86 15.32 -13.47
C PRO A 69 -18.38 15.10 -13.80
N ASP A 70 -17.47 15.96 -13.32
CA ASP A 70 -16.04 15.85 -13.62
C ASP A 70 -15.39 14.60 -13.01
N ARG A 71 -16.05 13.92 -12.07
CA ARG A 71 -15.58 12.64 -11.53
C ARG A 71 -15.40 11.58 -12.63
N GLU A 72 -16.15 11.68 -13.72
CA GLU A 72 -15.98 10.81 -14.89
C GLU A 72 -14.62 10.99 -15.59
N ARG A 73 -13.89 12.08 -15.32
CA ARG A 73 -12.55 12.32 -15.84
C ARG A 73 -11.46 11.65 -15.00
N VAL A 74 -11.78 11.13 -13.80
CA VAL A 74 -10.79 10.42 -12.98
C VAL A 74 -10.30 9.17 -13.71
N ARG A 75 -8.98 9.03 -13.81
CA ARG A 75 -8.29 7.93 -14.51
C ARG A 75 -7.39 7.10 -13.61
N ALA A 76 -7.01 7.63 -12.46
CA ALA A 76 -6.02 7.05 -11.58
C ALA A 76 -6.30 7.43 -10.15
N MET A 77 -5.94 6.56 -9.21
CA MET A 77 -5.85 6.90 -7.80
C MET A 77 -4.46 6.54 -7.29
N ALA A 78 -3.99 7.17 -6.23
CA ALA A 78 -2.75 6.86 -5.55
C ALA A 78 -3.02 6.90 -4.04
N VAL A 79 -2.37 6.03 -3.28
CA VAL A 79 -2.51 5.98 -1.82
C VAL A 79 -1.15 6.31 -1.19
N ALA A 80 -1.11 7.41 -0.46
CA ALA A 80 -0.09 7.75 0.52
C ALA A 80 -0.64 7.45 1.92
N HIS A 81 0.25 7.22 2.88
CA HIS A 81 -0.15 6.83 4.23
C HIS A 81 0.93 7.17 5.26
N GLN A 82 0.54 7.16 6.53
CA GLN A 82 1.50 7.15 7.63
C GLN A 82 2.39 5.89 7.59
N ARG A 83 3.69 6.09 7.79
CA ARG A 83 4.70 5.03 7.79
C ARG A 83 4.83 4.42 9.19
N GLU A 84 5.66 3.38 9.33
CA GLU A 84 5.93 2.66 10.59
C GLU A 84 4.65 2.25 11.37
N THR A 85 3.57 1.98 10.63
CA THR A 85 2.24 1.71 11.17
C THR A 85 1.69 0.47 10.49
N PHE A 86 1.17 -0.46 11.27
CA PHE A 86 0.67 -1.73 10.76
C PHE A 86 -0.54 -2.23 11.55
N VAL A 87 -1.28 -3.15 10.95
CA VAL A 87 -2.36 -3.91 11.57
C VAL A 87 -2.12 -5.40 11.35
N MET A 88 -2.42 -6.20 12.36
CA MET A 88 -2.52 -7.65 12.22
C MET A 88 -3.96 -8.01 11.85
N THR A 89 -4.14 -8.82 10.81
CA THR A 89 -5.45 -9.26 10.34
C THR A 89 -5.52 -10.78 10.24
N ASP A 90 -6.72 -11.34 10.17
CA ASP A 90 -6.90 -12.71 9.70
C ASP A 90 -6.75 -12.82 8.16
N ALA A 91 -6.92 -14.03 7.64
CA ALA A 91 -6.90 -14.29 6.19
C ALA A 91 -8.03 -13.58 5.41
N ALA A 92 -9.13 -13.19 6.06
CA ALA A 92 -10.24 -12.44 5.45
C ALA A 92 -10.00 -10.92 5.49
N GLY A 93 -8.98 -10.46 6.21
CA GLY A 93 -8.61 -9.05 6.34
C GLY A 93 -9.35 -8.35 7.48
N ALA A 94 -9.95 -9.09 8.41
CA ALA A 94 -10.51 -8.53 9.63
C ALA A 94 -9.37 -8.25 10.62
N PRO A 95 -9.28 -7.03 11.20
CA PRO A 95 -8.30 -6.72 12.22
C PRO A 95 -8.41 -7.64 13.45
N LEU A 96 -7.29 -8.20 13.87
CA LEU A 96 -7.18 -9.03 15.08
C LEU A 96 -6.88 -8.21 16.34
N HIS A 97 -6.43 -6.98 16.15
CA HIS A 97 -6.09 -6.03 17.19
C HIS A 97 -6.12 -4.61 16.59
N PRO A 98 -6.34 -3.55 17.39
CA PRO A 98 -6.04 -2.18 16.97
C PRO A 98 -4.65 -2.06 16.32
N ALA A 99 -4.54 -1.24 15.29
CA ALA A 99 -3.28 -0.95 14.63
C ALA A 99 -2.31 -0.26 15.60
N LEU A 100 -1.03 -0.63 15.53
CA LEU A 100 0.04 0.06 16.25
C LEU A 100 0.63 1.13 15.33
N VAL A 101 0.53 2.39 15.74
CA VAL A 101 1.01 3.53 14.94
C VAL A 101 2.49 3.82 15.19
N TRP A 102 3.09 4.66 14.36
CA TRP A 102 4.50 5.05 14.43
C TRP A 102 4.96 5.61 15.79
N MET A 103 4.06 6.26 16.54
CA MET A 103 4.34 6.82 17.88
C MET A 103 4.34 5.78 19.00
N ASP A 104 3.85 4.57 18.75
CA ASP A 104 3.82 3.53 19.77
C ASP A 104 5.25 3.11 20.13
N ALA A 105 5.57 3.17 21.42
CA ALA A 105 6.90 2.86 21.96
C ALA A 105 6.84 1.73 22.99
N ARG A 106 5.78 0.91 23.02
CA ARG A 106 5.65 -0.21 23.98
C ARG A 106 6.63 -1.35 23.73
N CYS A 107 7.30 -1.35 22.57
CA CYS A 107 8.25 -2.38 22.15
C CYS A 107 9.71 -2.15 22.59
N LYS A 108 9.98 -1.27 23.57
CA LYS A 108 11.36 -0.98 24.06
C LYS A 108 12.16 -2.25 24.38
N ASP A 109 11.56 -3.19 25.10
CA ASP A 109 12.21 -4.45 25.47
C ASP A 109 12.49 -5.36 24.26
N GLU A 110 11.63 -5.31 23.24
CA GLU A 110 11.79 -6.10 22.01
C GLU A 110 12.99 -5.64 21.18
N VAL A 111 13.32 -4.34 21.23
CA VAL A 111 14.54 -3.83 20.59
C VAL A 111 15.76 -4.55 21.18
N ALA A 112 15.89 -4.59 22.50
CA ALA A 112 17.02 -5.24 23.17
C ALA A 112 17.05 -6.77 22.94
N ARG A 113 15.90 -7.43 22.97
CA ARG A 113 15.80 -8.88 22.73
C ARG A 113 16.23 -9.25 21.31
N ALA A 114 15.70 -8.55 20.32
CA ALA A 114 16.02 -8.81 18.93
C ALA A 114 17.46 -8.46 18.58
N THR A 115 18.04 -7.36 19.12
CA THR A 115 19.45 -7.04 18.89
C THR A 115 20.40 -8.04 19.55
N THR A 116 20.04 -8.58 20.71
CA THR A 116 20.81 -9.64 21.37
C THR A 116 20.76 -10.95 20.57
N THR A 117 19.60 -11.26 19.98
CA THR A 117 19.38 -12.52 19.27
C THR A 117 19.93 -12.51 17.84
N LEU A 118 19.66 -11.45 17.09
CA LEU A 118 19.97 -11.34 15.66
C LEU A 118 21.23 -10.49 15.38
N GLY A 119 21.68 -9.70 16.35
CA GLY A 119 22.79 -8.75 16.20
C GLY A 119 22.33 -7.41 15.62
N ALA A 120 22.68 -6.32 16.32
CA ALA A 120 22.32 -4.96 15.90
C ALA A 120 22.91 -4.58 14.53
N GLU A 121 24.18 -4.92 14.29
CA GLU A 121 24.86 -4.64 13.01
C GLU A 121 24.24 -5.44 11.86
N HIS A 122 23.87 -6.70 12.11
CA HIS A 122 23.22 -7.55 11.12
C HIS A 122 21.84 -7.03 10.74
N LEU A 123 21.00 -6.69 11.73
CA LEU A 123 19.69 -6.06 11.50
C LEU A 123 19.81 -4.79 10.65
N HIS A 124 20.81 -3.95 10.94
CA HIS A 124 21.08 -2.76 10.14
C HIS A 124 21.56 -3.10 8.73
N ALA A 125 22.44 -4.09 8.57
CA ALA A 125 22.96 -4.50 7.27
C ALA A 125 21.88 -5.10 6.35
N VAL A 126 20.89 -5.80 6.92
CA VAL A 126 19.75 -6.36 6.19
C VAL A 126 18.73 -5.28 5.82
N THR A 127 18.29 -4.49 6.81
CA THR A 127 17.10 -3.62 6.67
C THR A 127 17.43 -2.15 6.41
N GLY A 128 18.67 -1.74 6.64
CA GLY A 128 19.07 -0.32 6.68
C GLY A 128 18.49 0.45 7.88
N LYS A 129 17.76 -0.20 8.79
CA LYS A 129 17.10 0.47 9.93
C LYS A 129 17.97 0.47 11.18
N PRO A 130 17.88 1.52 12.01
CA PRO A 130 18.53 1.52 13.32
C PRO A 130 17.73 0.66 14.31
N PRO A 131 18.40 0.06 15.31
CA PRO A 131 17.71 -0.67 16.38
C PRO A 131 17.09 0.29 17.40
N CYS A 132 15.91 0.80 17.08
CA CYS A 132 15.10 1.63 17.96
C CYS A 132 13.62 1.26 17.83
N VAL A 133 12.73 1.94 18.57
CA VAL A 133 11.28 1.63 18.55
C VAL A 133 10.57 2.04 17.26
N THR A 134 11.24 2.76 16.36
CA THR A 134 10.64 3.31 15.14
C THR A 134 10.26 2.24 14.10
N PRO A 135 11.15 1.31 13.68
CA PRO A 135 10.77 0.25 12.75
C PRO A 135 9.66 -0.64 13.32
N SER A 136 8.70 -1.02 12.47
CA SER A 136 7.52 -1.77 12.96
C SER A 136 7.83 -3.20 13.40
N PHE A 137 8.96 -3.77 12.98
CA PHE A 137 9.44 -5.10 13.35
C PHE A 137 9.38 -5.35 14.86
N TYR A 138 9.88 -4.41 15.68
CA TYR A 138 9.88 -4.56 17.14
C TYR A 138 8.46 -4.47 17.72
N LYS A 139 7.61 -3.60 17.16
CA LYS A 139 6.19 -3.50 17.54
C LYS A 139 5.40 -4.75 17.15
N ALA A 140 5.72 -5.35 16.02
CA ALA A 140 5.13 -6.62 15.61
C ALA A 140 5.53 -7.75 16.57
N SER A 141 6.83 -7.84 16.96
CA SER A 141 7.29 -8.79 17.98
C SER A 141 6.55 -8.61 19.32
N PHE A 142 6.43 -7.36 19.76
CA PHE A 142 5.69 -7.00 20.98
C PHE A 142 4.23 -7.43 20.91
N LEU A 143 3.54 -7.16 19.79
CA LEU A 143 2.14 -7.47 19.63
C LEU A 143 1.91 -8.99 19.52
N LEU A 144 2.70 -9.68 18.72
CA LEU A 144 2.59 -11.12 18.49
C LEU A 144 2.84 -11.91 19.78
N SER A 145 3.79 -11.50 20.63
CA SER A 145 4.03 -12.15 21.94
C SER A 145 2.83 -12.02 22.89
N ARG A 146 2.04 -10.94 22.78
CA ARG A 146 0.81 -10.74 23.56
C ARG A 146 -0.41 -11.44 22.97
N LEU A 147 -0.48 -11.53 21.65
CA LEU A 147 -1.57 -12.16 20.93
C LEU A 147 -1.39 -13.69 20.80
N ALA A 148 -0.23 -14.24 21.16
CA ALA A 148 0.12 -15.65 20.98
C ALA A 148 -0.99 -16.66 21.39
N PRO A 149 -1.73 -16.48 22.52
CA PRO A 149 -2.82 -17.39 22.88
C PRO A 149 -4.04 -17.32 21.93
N ALA A 150 -4.26 -16.19 21.24
CA ALA A 150 -5.38 -15.97 20.32
C ALA A 150 -5.01 -16.25 18.85
N LEU A 151 -3.72 -16.19 18.49
CA LEU A 151 -3.24 -16.31 17.10
C LEU A 151 -3.14 -17.73 16.58
N THR A 152 -3.11 -18.75 17.45
CA THR A 152 -2.88 -20.16 17.08
C THR A 152 -3.89 -20.74 16.09
N ARG A 153 -4.99 -20.04 15.76
CA ARG A 153 -5.97 -20.45 14.75
C ARG A 153 -6.15 -19.49 13.56
N ALA A 154 -5.62 -18.27 13.62
CA ALA A 154 -6.04 -17.20 12.71
C ALA A 154 -5.17 -17.02 11.45
N ARG A 155 -3.99 -17.67 11.37
CA ARG A 155 -2.97 -17.45 10.31
C ARG A 155 -2.77 -15.94 10.06
N PRO A 156 -2.19 -15.23 11.03
CA PRO A 156 -2.21 -13.78 11.01
C PRO A 156 -1.41 -13.22 9.83
N ARG A 157 -1.92 -12.11 9.29
CA ARG A 157 -1.25 -11.32 8.25
C ARG A 157 -0.89 -9.95 8.78
N LEU A 158 0.31 -9.48 8.47
CA LEU A 158 0.82 -8.15 8.80
C LEU A 158 0.67 -7.24 7.60
N LEU A 159 -0.13 -6.18 7.75
CA LEU A 159 -0.39 -5.20 6.70
C LEU A 159 0.05 -3.82 7.16
N ASP A 160 0.82 -3.11 6.34
CA ASP A 160 0.92 -1.66 6.46
C ASP A 160 -0.42 -1.00 6.05
N VAL A 161 -0.56 0.29 6.32
CA VAL A 161 -1.80 1.04 5.98
C VAL A 161 -2.09 0.96 4.48
N HIS A 162 -1.04 0.97 3.64
CA HIS A 162 -1.18 0.85 2.19
C HIS A 162 -1.75 -0.50 1.76
N ALA A 163 -1.19 -1.63 2.22
CA ALA A 163 -1.69 -2.96 1.93
C ALA A 163 -3.14 -3.13 2.38
N PHE A 164 -3.47 -2.63 3.58
CA PHE A 164 -4.83 -2.70 4.12
C PHE A 164 -5.83 -1.98 3.20
N LEU A 165 -5.52 -0.75 2.80
CA LEU A 165 -6.38 0.02 1.89
C LEU A 165 -6.41 -0.60 0.48
N VAL A 166 -5.27 -1.00 -0.08
CA VAL A 166 -5.21 -1.60 -1.42
C VAL A 166 -6.02 -2.90 -1.47
N GLN A 167 -5.93 -3.75 -0.45
CA GLN A 167 -6.73 -4.97 -0.37
C GLN A 167 -8.23 -4.66 -0.34
N ARG A 168 -8.67 -3.66 0.41
CA ARG A 168 -10.09 -3.25 0.45
C ARG A 168 -10.56 -2.62 -0.86
N LEU A 169 -9.73 -1.75 -1.46
CA LEU A 169 -10.03 -1.03 -2.71
C LEU A 169 -10.08 -1.97 -3.92
N THR A 170 -9.13 -2.92 -4.00
CA THR A 170 -8.87 -3.69 -5.22
C THR A 170 -9.05 -5.21 -5.06
N GLY A 171 -8.95 -5.72 -3.83
CA GLY A 171 -8.89 -7.16 -3.54
C GLY A 171 -7.47 -7.73 -3.55
N GLU A 172 -6.48 -6.97 -4.02
CA GLU A 172 -5.10 -7.41 -4.17
C GLU A 172 -4.35 -7.35 -2.84
N PHE A 173 -3.61 -8.42 -2.50
CA PHE A 173 -2.78 -8.47 -1.30
C PHE A 173 -1.34 -8.03 -1.61
N VAL A 174 -1.18 -6.72 -1.83
CA VAL A 174 0.09 -6.14 -2.30
C VAL A 174 0.42 -4.83 -1.58
N THR A 175 1.71 -4.52 -1.46
CA THR A 175 2.19 -3.20 -1.04
C THR A 175 3.44 -2.80 -1.81
N SER A 176 3.80 -1.52 -1.78
CA SER A 176 5.02 -1.07 -2.44
C SER A 176 6.25 -1.31 -1.57
N LEU A 177 7.40 -1.54 -2.18
CA LEU A 177 8.67 -1.68 -1.44
C LEU A 177 8.94 -0.48 -0.53
N ALA A 178 8.63 0.74 -0.98
CA ALA A 178 8.82 1.96 -0.20
C ALA A 178 7.82 2.10 0.97
N SER A 179 6.60 1.58 0.82
CA SER A 179 5.60 1.49 1.89
C SER A 179 6.01 0.48 2.95
N ALA A 180 6.56 -0.66 2.52
CA ALA A 180 7.00 -1.77 3.38
C ALA A 180 8.34 -1.53 4.08
N ASP A 181 9.26 -0.79 3.48
CA ASP A 181 10.60 -0.48 4.03
C ASP A 181 10.57 -0.05 5.52
N PRO A 182 9.73 0.92 5.93
CA PRO A 182 9.47 1.28 7.34
C PRO A 182 9.19 0.15 8.32
N LEU A 183 8.68 -0.98 7.83
CA LEU A 183 8.37 -2.10 8.70
C LEU A 183 9.65 -2.72 9.27
N GLY A 184 10.81 -2.54 8.63
CA GLY A 184 12.06 -3.17 9.06
C GLY A 184 12.04 -4.69 8.88
N LEU A 185 11.31 -5.17 7.87
CA LEU A 185 11.17 -6.58 7.52
C LEU A 185 11.70 -6.89 6.10
N VAL A 186 12.13 -5.87 5.37
CA VAL A 186 12.64 -5.98 4.00
C VAL A 186 14.14 -6.20 4.05
N ASP A 187 14.63 -7.20 3.33
CA ASP A 187 16.04 -7.28 2.94
C ASP A 187 16.29 -6.29 1.81
N MET A 188 17.04 -5.23 2.10
CA MET A 188 17.27 -4.13 1.18
C MET A 188 18.17 -4.50 0.00
N LYS A 189 19.00 -5.55 0.13
CA LYS A 189 19.83 -6.05 -0.98
C LYS A 189 18.99 -6.90 -1.92
N ALA A 190 18.17 -7.80 -1.37
CA ALA A 190 17.26 -8.63 -2.15
C ALA A 190 16.06 -7.85 -2.69
N ARG A 191 15.73 -6.71 -2.08
CA ARG A 191 14.54 -5.88 -2.34
C ARG A 191 13.25 -6.66 -2.18
N ASP A 192 13.24 -7.56 -1.21
CA ASP A 192 12.11 -8.43 -0.89
C ASP A 192 12.04 -8.67 0.63
N TRP A 193 11.01 -9.34 1.13
CA TRP A 193 10.94 -9.67 2.56
C TRP A 193 12.14 -10.53 3.00
N SER A 194 12.63 -10.30 4.20
CA SER A 194 13.63 -11.17 4.84
C SER A 194 12.94 -12.36 5.51
N ASP A 195 13.17 -13.56 4.99
CA ASP A 195 12.63 -14.80 5.59
C ASP A 195 13.13 -15.03 7.02
N GLU A 196 14.35 -14.58 7.32
CA GLU A 196 14.92 -14.63 8.68
C GLU A 196 14.09 -13.78 9.66
N LEU A 197 13.78 -12.53 9.28
CA LEU A 197 13.03 -11.61 10.14
C LEU A 197 11.56 -12.01 10.25
N LEU A 198 10.96 -12.52 9.19
CA LEU A 198 9.63 -13.13 9.24
C LEU A 198 9.64 -14.35 10.18
N GLY A 199 10.64 -15.22 10.05
CA GLY A 199 10.82 -16.40 10.92
C GLY A 199 10.98 -16.04 12.40
N TYR A 200 11.72 -14.98 12.72
CA TYR A 200 11.83 -14.45 14.09
C TYR A 200 10.45 -14.06 14.67
N LEU A 201 9.56 -13.51 13.84
CA LEU A 201 8.19 -13.18 14.22
C LEU A 201 7.22 -14.37 14.15
N SER A 202 7.70 -15.57 13.80
CA SER A 202 6.85 -16.74 13.50
C SER A 202 5.81 -16.46 12.39
N LEU A 203 6.20 -15.65 11.40
CA LEU A 203 5.42 -15.35 10.19
C LEU A 203 6.09 -16.00 8.97
N ASP A 204 5.31 -16.21 7.90
CA ASP A 204 5.79 -16.70 6.62
C ASP A 204 5.46 -15.72 5.47
N ARG A 205 5.83 -16.08 4.24
CA ARG A 205 5.54 -15.27 3.04
C ARG A 205 4.04 -15.08 2.79
N GLY A 206 3.18 -15.98 3.27
CA GLY A 206 1.72 -15.85 3.18
C GLY A 206 1.15 -14.87 4.20
N SER A 207 1.90 -14.55 5.26
CA SER A 207 1.54 -13.55 6.26
C SER A 207 1.78 -12.11 5.81
N VAL A 208 2.50 -11.86 4.72
CA VAL A 208 2.85 -10.51 4.27
C VAL A 208 2.46 -10.27 2.81
N PRO A 209 2.09 -9.03 2.44
CA PRO A 209 1.66 -8.72 1.07
C PRO A 209 2.81 -8.88 0.06
N THR A 210 2.48 -9.19 -1.19
CA THR A 210 3.48 -9.19 -2.26
C THR A 210 4.03 -7.77 -2.48
N LEU A 211 5.34 -7.64 -2.62
CA LEU A 211 6.01 -6.37 -2.86
C LEU A 211 5.98 -6.00 -4.34
N VAL A 212 5.71 -4.72 -4.61
CA VAL A 212 5.81 -4.13 -5.96
C VAL A 212 6.66 -2.87 -5.95
N GLU A 213 7.13 -2.47 -7.13
CA GLU A 213 7.87 -1.22 -7.26
C GLU A 213 7.00 0.01 -6.98
N PRO A 214 7.54 1.08 -6.35
CA PRO A 214 6.80 2.31 -6.13
C PRO A 214 6.25 2.93 -7.42
N GLY A 215 4.92 3.09 -7.46
CA GLY A 215 4.20 3.61 -8.62
C GLY A 215 3.80 2.53 -9.64
N ALA A 216 4.06 1.26 -9.35
CA ALA A 216 3.53 0.15 -10.14
C ALA A 216 2.00 0.06 -10.02
N PRO A 217 1.29 -0.25 -11.12
CA PRO A 217 -0.13 -0.60 -11.09
C PRO A 217 -0.42 -1.78 -10.15
N VAL A 218 -1.23 -1.57 -9.11
CA VAL A 218 -1.59 -2.64 -8.16
C VAL A 218 -2.88 -3.38 -8.54
N GLY A 219 -3.91 -2.69 -9.03
CA GLY A 219 -5.22 -3.31 -9.29
C GLY A 219 -6.28 -2.33 -9.78
N ALA A 220 -7.47 -2.86 -10.08
CA ALA A 220 -8.66 -2.08 -10.42
C ALA A 220 -9.51 -1.83 -9.17
N LEU A 221 -10.25 -0.72 -9.14
CA LEU A 221 -11.23 -0.47 -8.09
C LEU A 221 -12.36 -1.50 -8.18
N ARG A 222 -12.70 -2.16 -7.07
CA ARG A 222 -13.83 -3.09 -7.03
C ARG A 222 -15.15 -2.34 -7.28
N SER A 223 -16.10 -2.97 -7.97
CA SER A 223 -17.40 -2.37 -8.32
C SER A 223 -18.12 -1.78 -7.11
N HIS A 224 -18.27 -2.55 -6.02
CA HIS A 224 -18.94 -2.07 -4.82
C HIS A 224 -18.25 -0.85 -4.16
N VAL A 225 -16.94 -0.64 -4.40
CA VAL A 225 -16.23 0.55 -3.91
C VAL A 225 -16.50 1.74 -4.84
N ALA A 226 -16.50 1.52 -6.15
CA ALA A 226 -16.91 2.53 -7.13
C ALA A 226 -18.32 3.05 -6.81
N ASP A 227 -19.27 2.16 -6.55
CA ASP A 227 -20.65 2.51 -6.19
C ASP A 227 -20.72 3.35 -4.90
N ARG A 228 -19.97 2.96 -3.86
CA ARG A 228 -19.96 3.68 -2.57
C ARG A 228 -19.26 5.03 -2.63
N THR A 229 -18.29 5.19 -3.52
CA THR A 229 -17.48 6.41 -3.62
C THR A 229 -17.95 7.35 -4.72
N GLY A 230 -18.82 6.89 -5.64
CA GLY A 230 -19.19 7.62 -6.86
C GLY A 230 -18.06 7.73 -7.89
N LEU A 231 -16.92 7.08 -7.67
CA LEU A 231 -15.86 7.01 -8.67
C LEU A 231 -16.31 6.11 -9.82
N PRO A 232 -15.92 6.41 -11.07
CA PRO A 232 -16.32 5.58 -12.19
C PRO A 232 -15.69 4.19 -12.06
N PRO A 233 -16.46 3.10 -12.24
CA PRO A 233 -15.88 1.78 -12.39
C PRO A 233 -15.00 1.80 -13.64
N ARG A 234 -13.72 1.44 -13.49
CA ARG A 234 -12.77 1.45 -14.60
C ARG A 234 -12.11 0.09 -14.67
N ASP A 235 -12.37 -0.60 -15.78
CA ASP A 235 -11.57 -1.74 -16.17
C ASP A 235 -10.15 -1.27 -16.46
N ALA A 236 -9.23 -2.02 -15.89
CA ALA A 236 -7.83 -1.71 -15.89
C ALA A 236 -7.17 -1.58 -17.28
N ALA A 237 -7.80 -2.19 -18.28
CA ALA A 237 -7.30 -2.30 -19.63
C ALA A 237 -7.41 -1.02 -20.48
N ARG A 238 -8.11 0.05 -20.04
CA ARG A 238 -8.53 1.19 -20.90
C ARG A 238 -7.89 2.56 -20.62
N LEU A 239 -6.70 2.65 -20.02
CA LEU A 239 -6.04 3.95 -19.77
C LEU A 239 -4.99 4.31 -20.84
N PRO A 240 -5.17 5.39 -21.63
CA PRO A 240 -4.14 5.90 -22.53
C PRO A 240 -3.04 6.67 -21.77
N GLY A 241 -1.77 6.46 -22.14
CA GLY A 241 -0.65 7.34 -21.74
C GLY A 241 -0.08 7.12 -20.33
N ARG A 242 0.58 5.96 -20.10
CA ARG A 242 1.14 5.55 -18.80
C ARG A 242 2.19 6.52 -18.20
N SER A 243 3.08 7.09 -19.01
CA SER A 243 4.17 7.95 -18.49
C SER A 243 3.68 9.31 -18.01
N ARG A 244 2.58 9.83 -18.58
CA ARG A 244 2.03 11.14 -18.22
C ARG A 244 1.28 11.09 -16.89
N LEU A 245 0.55 10.00 -16.63
CA LEU A 245 -0.19 9.79 -15.37
C LEU A 245 0.74 9.55 -14.18
N SER A 246 1.79 8.75 -14.36
CA SER A 246 2.82 8.55 -13.33
C SER A 246 3.59 9.84 -13.03
N ASN A 247 3.86 10.66 -14.06
CA ASN A 247 4.55 11.94 -13.89
C ASN A 247 3.65 12.99 -13.24
N ALA A 248 2.35 13.01 -13.53
CA ALA A 248 1.40 13.90 -12.87
C ALA A 248 1.31 13.63 -11.35
N LEU A 249 1.19 12.37 -10.94
CA LEU A 249 1.20 11.97 -9.53
C LEU A 249 2.51 12.33 -8.82
N ARG A 250 3.65 12.28 -9.51
CA ARG A 250 4.96 12.72 -8.98
C ARG A 250 5.13 14.24 -8.95
N ARG A 251 4.43 14.98 -9.82
CA ARG A 251 4.48 16.45 -9.95
C ARG A 251 3.44 17.18 -9.11
N ALA A 252 2.44 16.48 -8.60
CA ALA A 252 1.48 17.03 -7.64
C ALA A 252 2.24 17.76 -6.51
N PRO A 253 1.89 19.01 -6.22
CA PRO A 253 2.67 19.85 -5.33
C PRO A 253 2.81 19.21 -3.94
N ARG A 254 4.07 19.06 -3.50
CA ARG A 254 4.43 18.55 -2.14
C ARG A 254 3.83 19.37 -0.98
N ASN A 255 3.16 20.49 -1.29
CA ASN A 255 2.68 21.52 -0.36
C ASN A 255 1.15 21.52 -0.11
N VAL A 256 0.36 20.58 -0.65
CA VAL A 256 -1.11 20.52 -0.43
C VAL A 256 -1.52 19.58 0.72
N LEU A 257 -0.56 18.94 1.38
CA LEU A 257 -0.76 18.16 2.62
C LEU A 257 -0.25 18.96 3.83
N PRO A 258 -0.93 18.92 4.99
CA PRO A 258 -0.69 19.84 6.09
C PRO A 258 0.76 19.71 6.57
N ARG A 259 1.44 20.85 6.72
CA ARG A 259 2.80 20.94 7.25
C ARG A 259 2.77 20.64 8.74
N ASN A 260 3.09 19.41 9.14
CA ASN A 260 3.58 19.14 10.50
C ASN A 260 4.55 17.95 10.44
N GLY A 261 5.82 18.21 10.83
CA GLY A 261 6.76 17.21 11.32
C GLY A 261 7.46 16.32 10.28
N SER A 262 8.78 16.48 10.23
CA SER A 262 9.79 15.62 9.59
C SER A 262 9.48 14.12 9.40
N GLN A 263 9.47 13.65 8.14
CA GLN A 263 10.29 12.58 7.54
C GLN A 263 9.60 11.98 6.29
N GLY A 264 10.37 11.31 5.42
CA GLY A 264 10.13 11.12 3.98
C GLY A 264 8.74 10.61 3.56
N ARG A 265 8.19 11.25 2.50
CA ARG A 265 6.86 11.05 1.93
C ARG A 265 6.98 10.45 0.53
N ASP A 266 6.47 9.24 0.32
CA ASP A 266 6.37 8.63 -1.01
C ASP A 266 4.89 8.49 -1.42
N LEU A 267 4.57 8.94 -2.65
CA LEU A 267 3.25 8.78 -3.28
C LEU A 267 3.23 7.48 -4.07
N HIS A 268 2.25 6.59 -3.81
CA HIS A 268 2.15 5.28 -4.48
C HIS A 268 0.90 5.20 -5.36
N ALA A 269 1.09 4.96 -6.66
CA ALA A 269 0.01 4.96 -7.63
C ALA A 269 -0.78 3.63 -7.62
N VAL A 270 -2.08 3.69 -7.37
CA VAL A 270 -3.05 2.65 -7.73
C VAL A 270 -3.45 2.83 -9.19
N MET A 271 -2.62 2.27 -10.07
CA MET A 271 -2.94 2.15 -11.48
C MET A 271 -3.43 0.75 -11.82
N ALA A 272 -4.18 0.64 -12.89
CA ALA A 272 -4.92 -0.56 -13.24
C ALA A 272 -4.11 -1.41 -14.26
N ARG A 273 -4.02 -2.73 -14.03
CA ARG A 273 -3.30 -3.76 -14.83
C ARG A 273 -3.82 -4.01 -16.28
N ARG A 274 -2.97 -4.65 -17.09
CA ARG A 274 -3.32 -5.32 -18.35
C ARG A 274 -3.03 -6.82 -18.17
N GLU A 275 -3.96 -7.70 -18.51
CA GLU A 275 -3.61 -9.08 -18.88
C GLU A 275 -3.11 -9.10 -20.32
N VAL A 276 -2.02 -9.80 -20.57
CA VAL A 276 -1.72 -10.32 -21.91
C VAL A 276 -1.74 -11.83 -21.81
N ALA A 277 -2.89 -12.42 -22.14
CA ALA A 277 -2.93 -13.80 -22.56
C ALA A 277 -2.14 -13.94 -23.87
N ALA A 278 -1.24 -14.91 -23.88
CA ALA A 278 -0.73 -15.68 -25.02
C ALA A 278 -1.11 -15.16 -26.43
N THR A 279 -0.29 -14.29 -27.03
CA THR A 279 -0.28 -14.11 -28.49
C THR A 279 1.11 -13.72 -29.01
N LYS A 280 2.14 -14.49 -28.62
CA LYS A 280 3.42 -14.50 -29.36
C LYS A 280 3.98 -15.91 -29.65
N GLU A 281 3.46 -16.96 -29.03
CA GLU A 281 3.87 -18.35 -29.33
C GLU A 281 3.15 -18.95 -30.56
N ARG A 282 1.90 -18.53 -30.87
CA ARG A 282 1.14 -19.06 -32.02
C ARG A 282 1.50 -18.44 -33.37
N GLN A 283 2.21 -17.31 -33.41
CA GLN A 283 2.72 -16.74 -34.66
C GLN A 283 4.07 -17.37 -35.03
N ARG A 284 4.94 -17.67 -34.04
CA ARG A 284 6.22 -18.36 -34.26
C ARG A 284 6.07 -19.83 -34.66
N GLN A 285 4.97 -20.49 -34.30
CA GLN A 285 4.62 -21.83 -34.79
C GLN A 285 3.91 -21.83 -36.15
N ARG A 286 3.44 -20.68 -36.65
CA ARG A 286 2.88 -20.54 -38.01
C ARG A 286 3.93 -20.12 -39.04
N ASP A 287 4.94 -19.37 -38.62
CA ASP A 287 6.02 -18.91 -39.51
C ASP A 287 7.22 -19.88 -39.58
N GLY A 288 7.18 -20.99 -38.83
CA GLY A 288 8.28 -21.96 -38.71
C GLY A 288 8.08 -23.31 -39.43
N GLY A 289 7.02 -23.49 -40.22
CA GLY A 289 6.71 -24.75 -40.89
C GLY A 289 6.41 -24.59 -42.36
N GLY A 290 7.41 -24.70 -43.23
CA GLY A 290 7.17 -24.72 -44.68
C GLY A 290 8.37 -24.58 -45.61
N ALA A 291 9.39 -25.40 -45.48
CA ALA A 291 10.34 -25.72 -46.57
C ALA A 291 10.72 -27.21 -46.39
N ALA A 292 10.56 -28.15 -47.33
CA ALA A 292 10.30 -28.20 -48.78
C ALA A 292 9.40 -29.47 -49.04
N PRO A 293 9.21 -30.08 -50.23
CA PRO A 293 9.69 -29.78 -51.60
C PRO A 293 8.62 -29.92 -52.73
N ARG A 294 8.83 -29.24 -53.86
CA ARG A 294 8.35 -29.60 -55.23
C ARG A 294 9.36 -28.95 -56.20
N GLY A 295 10.00 -29.57 -57.18
CA GLY A 295 9.70 -30.76 -57.98
C GLY A 295 9.55 -30.33 -59.44
N GLY A 296 10.56 -30.59 -60.29
CA GLY A 296 10.47 -30.68 -61.76
C GLY A 296 10.91 -29.47 -62.58
N THR A 297 12.11 -29.52 -63.19
CA THR A 297 12.39 -30.01 -64.55
C THR A 297 13.87 -30.33 -64.67
#